data_AF-A0A4Q7AZH7-F1
#
_entry.id   AF-A0A4Q7AZH7-F1
#
_cell.length_a   1.000
_cell.length_b   1.000
_cell.length_c   1.000
_cell.angle_alpha   90.00
_cell.angle_beta   90.00
_cell.angle_gamma   90.00
#
_symmetry.space_group_name_H-M   'P 1'
#
loop_
_entity.id
_entity.type
_entity.pdbx_description
1 polymer ?
#
loop_
_entity_poly.entity_id
_entity_poly.type
_entity_poly.pdbx_seq_one_letter_code
_entity_poly.pdbx_strand_id
1 'polypeptide(L)'
;MTLLSRFKKSKIGSSIRYSIKPRKVKFEWQNTPVDWIPNQPFVSYFVNEINMILPAGEFWFCRLYNKVLPQITDEKLAEDVKAFIRQEAMHAQAHSSANKEYLSLRNIDVSRNLKVMDYLFGKVLADQPMGLNMPKALEPQWDLFRLGIIATVEHMTCVLGKYVLQNKEWERLGADPNMLDLVKWHGAEEIEHRTVAFDLYRHLGGGYVSRYYQSVIVIAAVLGLWVDGAAHIMGQDPRYASIKPAVYKPWIWREWARIAQKDNGMMPHPLWLVSQQLGYLMPWYDPLHEAKTEDAIAYLDQSPAAKRATLKVA
;
A
#
# COMPACT_ATOMS: atom_id res chain seq x y z
N MET A 1 -49.23 9.01 9.76
CA MET A 1 -47.94 8.26 9.68
C MET A 1 -47.35 8.53 8.30
N THR A 2 -46.31 9.34 8.26
CA THR A 2 -45.83 10.05 7.08
C THR A 2 -45.14 9.14 6.06
N LEU A 3 -45.54 9.25 4.79
CA LEU A 3 -44.96 8.63 3.59
C LEU A 3 -43.48 8.98 3.31
N LEU A 4 -42.78 9.62 4.25
CA LEU A 4 -41.39 10.08 4.14
C LEU A 4 -40.36 9.08 4.68
N SER A 5 -40.75 7.91 5.20
CA SER A 5 -39.80 6.96 5.79
C SER A 5 -39.09 6.02 4.79
N ARG A 6 -39.31 6.19 3.47
CA ARG A 6 -38.88 5.20 2.45
C ARG A 6 -37.52 5.46 1.77
N PHE A 7 -36.75 6.44 2.23
CA PHE A 7 -35.37 6.67 1.75
C PHE A 7 -34.34 6.73 2.88
N LYS A 8 -34.40 5.83 3.87
CA LYS A 8 -33.16 5.43 4.55
C LYS A 8 -32.32 4.73 3.47
N LYS A 9 -31.44 5.47 2.79
CA LYS A 9 -30.35 4.86 2.01
C LYS A 9 -29.67 3.90 2.98
N SER A 10 -29.84 2.60 2.79
CA SER A 10 -29.13 1.61 3.61
C SER A 10 -27.65 1.93 3.46
N LYS A 11 -26.96 2.20 4.57
CA LYS A 11 -25.51 2.37 4.52
C LYS A 11 -24.92 1.08 3.94
N ILE A 12 -23.94 1.23 3.06
CA ILE A 12 -23.25 0.10 2.43
C ILE A 12 -22.51 -0.66 3.55
N GLY A 13 -22.78 -1.95 3.73
CA GLY A 13 -22.07 -2.81 4.67
C GLY A 13 -20.82 -3.43 4.05
N SER A 14 -20.27 -4.46 4.67
CA SER A 14 -19.18 -5.23 4.07
C SER A 14 -19.62 -5.93 2.77
N SER A 15 -18.76 -5.85 1.75
CA SER A 15 -18.92 -6.52 0.46
C SER A 15 -18.43 -7.97 0.48
N ILE A 16 -17.78 -8.43 1.57
CA ILE A 16 -17.22 -9.79 1.69
C ILE A 16 -17.96 -10.65 2.71
N ARG A 17 -18.04 -11.95 2.42
CA ARG A 17 -18.68 -12.95 3.31
C ARG A 17 -17.70 -13.77 4.15
N TYR A 18 -16.43 -13.78 3.78
CA TYR A 18 -15.37 -14.46 4.53
C TYR A 18 -14.79 -13.53 5.60
N SER A 19 -14.09 -14.11 6.58
CA SER A 19 -13.35 -13.34 7.59
C SER A 19 -11.88 -13.23 7.22
N ILE A 20 -11.36 -12.01 7.32
CA ILE A 20 -9.94 -11.70 7.17
C ILE A 20 -9.20 -12.19 8.41
N LYS A 21 -8.07 -12.88 8.22
CA LYS A 21 -7.29 -13.49 9.32
C LYS A 21 -5.93 -12.81 9.44
N PRO A 22 -5.68 -12.02 10.50
CA PRO A 22 -4.37 -11.44 10.74
C PRO A 22 -3.31 -12.53 10.96
N ARG A 23 -2.17 -12.42 10.26
CA ARG A 23 -1.07 -13.38 10.32
C ARG A 23 0.16 -12.73 10.94
N LYS A 24 0.78 -13.42 11.90
CA LYS A 24 2.10 -13.00 12.41
C LYS A 24 3.15 -13.41 11.39
N VAL A 25 4.14 -12.54 11.17
CA VAL A 25 5.26 -12.80 10.27
C VAL A 25 6.59 -12.50 10.95
N LYS A 26 7.64 -13.20 10.51
CA LYS A 26 9.02 -12.91 10.90
C LYS A 26 9.94 -12.97 9.68
N PHE A 27 10.56 -11.86 9.37
CA PHE A 27 11.59 -11.74 8.32
C PHE A 27 12.99 -11.80 8.91
N GLU A 28 13.95 -12.28 8.13
CA GLU A 28 15.34 -12.41 8.52
C GLU A 28 16.23 -11.76 7.46
N TRP A 29 16.82 -10.62 7.83
CA TRP A 29 17.44 -9.69 6.90
C TRP A 29 18.95 -9.82 6.77
N GLN A 30 19.58 -10.72 7.53
CA GLN A 30 21.03 -10.75 7.71
C GLN A 30 21.76 -10.94 6.37
N ASN A 31 21.21 -11.77 5.48
CA ASN A 31 21.84 -12.14 4.21
C ASN A 31 21.21 -11.51 2.97
N THR A 32 20.13 -10.74 3.11
CA THR A 32 19.43 -10.11 1.96
C THR A 32 20.34 -9.05 1.32
N PRO A 33 20.72 -9.12 0.05
CA PRO A 33 21.55 -8.08 -0.58
C PRO A 33 20.71 -6.84 -0.96
N VAL A 34 21.35 -5.67 -1.15
CA VAL A 34 20.63 -4.47 -1.67
C VAL A 34 20.02 -4.77 -3.04
N ASP A 35 20.83 -5.37 -3.91
CA ASP A 35 20.42 -5.95 -5.19
C ASP A 35 19.77 -7.32 -4.95
N TRP A 36 18.63 -7.33 -4.28
CA TRP A 36 17.90 -8.56 -3.93
C TRP A 36 17.33 -9.28 -5.16
N ILE A 37 17.38 -8.69 -6.36
CA ILE A 37 17.21 -9.39 -7.63
C ILE A 37 18.55 -9.37 -8.37
N PRO A 38 19.18 -10.52 -8.64
CA PRO A 38 20.47 -10.59 -9.31
C PRO A 38 20.50 -9.84 -10.65
N ASN A 39 21.56 -9.05 -10.86
CA ASN A 39 21.80 -8.25 -12.06
C ASN A 39 20.71 -7.21 -12.41
N GLN A 40 19.81 -6.90 -11.46
CA GLN A 40 18.66 -6.01 -11.67
C GLN A 40 18.60 -4.91 -10.60
N PRO A 41 19.67 -4.11 -10.42
CA PRO A 41 19.76 -3.15 -9.32
C PRO A 41 18.68 -2.08 -9.38
N PHE A 42 18.30 -1.62 -10.58
CA PHE A 42 17.24 -0.63 -10.72
C PHE A 42 15.94 -1.14 -10.09
N VAL A 43 15.55 -2.39 -10.40
CA VAL A 43 14.32 -2.99 -9.87
C VAL A 43 14.41 -3.13 -8.36
N SER A 44 15.55 -3.60 -7.85
CA SER A 44 15.75 -3.77 -6.41
C SER A 44 15.64 -2.46 -5.64
N TYR A 45 16.32 -1.39 -6.07
CA TYR A 45 16.16 -0.06 -5.44
C TYR A 45 14.74 0.47 -5.60
N PHE A 46 14.14 0.33 -6.79
CA PHE A 46 12.80 0.85 -7.03
C PHE A 46 11.78 0.21 -6.09
N VAL A 47 11.80 -1.11 -5.91
CA VAL A 47 10.91 -1.80 -4.98
C VAL A 47 11.30 -1.54 -3.52
N ASN A 48 12.60 -1.41 -3.21
CA ASN A 48 13.04 -1.11 -1.85
C ASN A 48 12.44 0.19 -1.31
N GLU A 49 12.10 1.16 -2.16
CA GLU A 49 11.43 2.39 -1.76
C GLU A 49 10.12 2.16 -0.99
N ILE A 50 9.39 1.10 -1.33
CA ILE A 50 8.13 0.74 -0.67
C ILE A 50 8.32 0.58 0.84
N ASN A 51 9.48 0.08 1.28
CA ASN A 51 9.79 -0.07 2.70
C ASN A 51 9.77 1.25 3.47
N MET A 52 10.07 2.39 2.83
CA MET A 52 10.04 3.71 3.46
C MET A 52 8.68 4.40 3.36
N ILE A 53 7.93 4.14 2.28
CA ILE A 53 6.63 4.77 2.03
C ILE A 53 5.56 4.24 2.96
N LEU A 54 5.43 2.91 3.04
CA LEU A 54 4.26 2.28 3.64
C LEU A 54 4.15 2.48 5.17
N PRO A 55 5.20 2.28 6.00
CA PRO A 55 5.02 2.23 7.45
C PRO A 55 4.33 3.44 8.08
N ALA A 56 4.71 4.65 7.70
CA ALA A 56 4.12 5.87 8.25
C ALA A 56 2.65 6.03 7.84
N GLY A 57 2.32 5.60 6.61
CA GLY A 57 0.97 5.58 6.06
C GLY A 57 0.09 4.56 6.75
N GLU A 58 0.55 3.33 6.89
CA GLU A 58 -0.22 2.22 7.50
C GLU A 58 -0.47 2.44 9.00
N PHE A 59 0.51 3.00 9.72
CA PHE A 59 0.25 3.45 11.10
C PHE A 59 -0.76 4.60 11.14
N TRP A 60 -0.79 5.46 10.13
CA TRP A 60 -1.81 6.50 10.00
C TRP A 60 -3.18 5.91 9.65
N PHE A 61 -3.27 4.88 8.79
CA PHE A 61 -4.50 4.14 8.51
C PHE A 61 -5.07 3.57 9.81
N CYS A 62 -4.23 2.86 10.57
CA CYS A 62 -4.58 2.29 11.87
C CYS A 62 -5.18 3.34 12.82
N ARG A 63 -4.57 4.52 12.95
CA ARG A 63 -5.06 5.58 13.83
C ARG A 63 -6.42 6.11 13.38
N LEU A 64 -6.57 6.43 12.10
CA LEU A 64 -7.82 6.96 11.57
C LEU A 64 -8.95 5.92 11.63
N TYR A 65 -8.65 4.66 11.29
CA TYR A 65 -9.65 3.59 11.32
C TYR A 65 -10.12 3.30 12.75
N ASN A 66 -9.22 3.28 13.74
CA ASN A 66 -9.61 3.19 15.15
C ASN A 66 -10.49 4.38 15.59
N LYS A 67 -10.19 5.60 15.12
CA LYS A 67 -10.99 6.79 15.42
C LYS A 67 -12.43 6.66 14.89
N VAL A 68 -12.60 6.18 13.65
CA VAL A 68 -13.92 6.09 13.01
C VAL A 68 -14.67 4.79 13.29
N LEU A 69 -14.00 3.77 13.85
CA LEU A 69 -14.58 2.47 14.16
C LEU A 69 -15.92 2.53 14.92
N PRO A 70 -16.10 3.40 15.94
CA PRO A 70 -17.39 3.52 16.65
C PRO A 70 -18.55 4.05 15.79
N GLN A 71 -18.26 4.62 14.61
CA GLN A 71 -19.25 5.21 13.71
C GLN A 71 -19.80 4.19 12.69
N ILE A 72 -19.19 2.99 12.61
CA ILE A 72 -19.59 1.92 11.72
C ILE A 72 -20.81 1.20 12.29
N THR A 73 -21.90 1.15 11.53
CA THR A 73 -23.17 0.53 11.96
C THR A 73 -23.36 -0.88 11.44
N ASP A 74 -22.53 -1.33 10.49
CA ASP A 74 -22.55 -2.69 9.97
C ASP A 74 -21.55 -3.56 10.75
N GLU A 75 -22.03 -4.62 11.39
CA GLU A 75 -21.22 -5.45 12.29
C GLU A 75 -20.08 -6.16 11.54
N LYS A 76 -20.37 -6.67 10.34
CA LYS A 76 -19.38 -7.35 9.50
C LYS A 76 -18.29 -6.39 9.03
N LEU A 77 -18.66 -5.19 8.57
CA LEU A 77 -17.69 -4.15 8.21
C LEU A 77 -16.82 -3.74 9.40
N ALA A 78 -17.40 -3.65 10.61
CA ALA A 78 -16.62 -3.36 11.81
C ALA A 78 -15.63 -4.49 12.17
N GLU A 79 -15.98 -5.75 11.91
CA GLU A 79 -15.05 -6.89 12.02
C GLU A 79 -13.91 -6.78 11.00
N ASP A 80 -14.25 -6.51 9.73
CA ASP A 80 -13.27 -6.40 8.64
C ASP A 80 -12.29 -5.25 8.87
N VAL A 81 -12.77 -4.09 9.33
CA VAL A 81 -11.93 -2.95 9.69
C VAL A 81 -11.00 -3.29 10.86
N LYS A 82 -11.46 -4.07 11.86
CA LYS A 82 -10.58 -4.52 12.96
C LYS A 82 -9.52 -5.50 12.48
N ALA A 83 -9.85 -6.39 11.53
CA ALA A 83 -8.89 -7.31 10.95
C ALA A 83 -7.84 -6.56 10.10
N PHE A 84 -8.30 -5.63 9.27
CA PHE A 84 -7.47 -4.70 8.49
C PHE A 84 -6.47 -3.96 9.39
N ILE A 85 -6.92 -3.30 10.46
CA ILE A 85 -6.04 -2.58 11.41
C ILE A 85 -4.92 -3.50 11.94
N ARG A 86 -5.20 -4.79 12.16
CA ARG A 86 -4.20 -5.74 12.67
C ARG A 86 -3.20 -6.13 11.58
N GLN A 87 -3.64 -6.36 10.35
CA GLN A 87 -2.74 -6.66 9.22
C GLN A 87 -1.85 -5.45 8.90
N GLU A 88 -2.43 -4.25 8.79
CA GLU A 88 -1.66 -3.02 8.56
C GLU A 88 -0.61 -2.73 9.62
N ALA A 89 -0.93 -2.99 10.90
CA ALA A 89 0.07 -2.85 11.95
C ALA A 89 1.23 -3.85 11.79
N MET A 90 0.98 -5.04 11.23
CA MET A 90 2.03 -6.01 10.90
C MET A 90 2.81 -5.62 9.65
N HIS A 91 2.14 -5.11 8.60
CA HIS A 91 2.79 -4.56 7.41
C HIS A 91 3.81 -3.48 7.80
N ALA A 92 3.38 -2.52 8.63
CA ALA A 92 4.18 -1.38 9.01
C ALA A 92 5.42 -1.80 9.80
N GLN A 93 5.27 -2.81 10.67
CA GLN A 93 6.37 -3.40 11.43
C GLN A 93 7.34 -4.16 10.53
N ALA A 94 6.83 -4.96 9.59
CA ALA A 94 7.64 -5.74 8.66
C ALA A 94 8.49 -4.82 7.76
N HIS A 95 7.88 -3.81 7.13
CA HIS A 95 8.61 -2.83 6.32
C HIS A 95 9.56 -1.96 7.15
N SER A 96 9.18 -1.59 8.38
CA SER A 96 10.10 -0.90 9.30
C SER A 96 11.33 -1.74 9.64
N SER A 97 11.17 -3.06 9.78
CA SER A 97 12.29 -3.97 10.02
C SER A 97 13.24 -4.01 8.81
N ALA A 98 12.71 -3.99 7.57
CA ALA A 98 13.53 -3.91 6.36
C ALA A 98 14.35 -2.61 6.28
N ASN A 99 13.82 -1.48 6.78
CA ASN A 99 14.61 -0.23 6.85
C ASN A 99 15.75 -0.32 7.87
N LYS A 100 15.46 -0.80 9.09
CA LYS A 100 16.39 -0.77 10.22
C LYS A 100 17.43 -1.89 10.18
N GLU A 101 17.01 -3.10 9.84
CA GLU A 101 17.82 -4.32 9.92
C GLU A 101 18.38 -4.75 8.56
N TYR A 102 17.85 -4.21 7.46
CA TYR A 102 18.33 -4.49 6.11
C TYR A 102 19.05 -3.27 5.49
N LEU A 103 18.32 -2.23 5.08
CA LEU A 103 18.88 -1.11 4.29
C LEU A 103 19.92 -0.30 5.07
N SER A 104 19.61 0.06 6.32
CA SER A 104 20.52 0.87 7.15
C SER A 104 21.84 0.13 7.44
N LEU A 105 21.79 -1.19 7.67
CA LEU A 105 23.00 -2.00 7.88
C LEU A 105 23.87 -2.16 6.61
N ARG A 106 23.33 -1.79 5.45
CA ARG A 106 24.03 -1.78 4.15
C ARG A 106 24.41 -0.37 3.72
N ASN A 107 24.43 0.58 4.66
CA ASN A 107 24.80 1.97 4.44
C ASN A 107 23.94 2.70 3.40
N ILE A 108 22.68 2.28 3.23
CA ILE A 108 21.69 3.05 2.48
C ILE A 108 21.01 4.01 3.47
N ASP A 109 21.20 5.31 3.28
CA ASP A 109 20.53 6.34 4.07
C ASP A 109 19.07 6.45 3.65
N VAL A 110 18.18 5.97 4.52
CA VAL A 110 16.72 6.02 4.35
C VAL A 110 16.09 7.25 5.02
N SER A 111 16.87 8.04 5.75
CA SER A 111 16.36 9.04 6.69
C SER A 111 15.60 10.17 6.01
N ARG A 112 16.01 10.58 4.81
CA ARG A 112 15.31 11.62 4.03
C ARG A 112 13.91 11.14 3.65
N ASN A 113 13.79 9.92 3.13
CA ASN A 113 12.51 9.39 2.66
C ASN A 113 11.56 9.18 3.85
N LEU A 114 12.06 8.62 4.96
CA LEU A 114 11.27 8.50 6.20
C LEU A 114 10.77 9.86 6.71
N LYS A 115 11.61 10.91 6.72
CA LYS A 115 11.20 12.26 7.14
C LYS A 115 10.09 12.84 6.26
N VAL A 116 10.12 12.59 4.94
CA VAL A 116 9.06 13.03 4.02
C VAL A 116 7.74 12.36 4.39
N MET A 117 7.75 11.06 4.64
CA MET A 117 6.54 10.31 4.99
C MET A 117 6.02 10.66 6.39
N ASP A 118 6.91 10.81 7.37
CA ASP A 118 6.58 11.27 8.72
C ASP A 118 5.96 12.67 8.71
N TYR A 119 6.47 13.57 7.87
CA TYR A 119 5.87 14.89 7.70
C TYR A 119 4.49 14.82 7.03
N LEU A 120 4.36 14.06 5.94
CA LEU A 120 3.09 13.90 5.23
C LEU A 120 1.99 13.35 6.15
N PHE A 121 2.24 12.25 6.85
CA PHE A 121 1.23 11.59 7.68
C PHE A 121 1.14 12.11 9.12
N GLY A 122 2.23 12.66 9.65
CA GLY A 122 2.31 13.21 11.00
C GLY A 122 1.99 14.70 11.09
N LYS A 123 2.02 15.45 9.98
CA LYS A 123 1.68 16.88 9.94
C LYS A 123 0.61 17.20 8.93
N VAL A 124 0.74 16.80 7.67
CA VAL A 124 -0.20 17.25 6.62
C VAL A 124 -1.55 16.55 6.72
N LEU A 125 -1.55 15.21 6.89
CA LEU A 125 -2.75 14.37 6.96
C LEU A 125 -3.15 14.00 8.40
N ALA A 126 -2.53 14.64 9.40
CA ALA A 126 -2.82 14.42 10.81
C ALA A 126 -4.23 14.88 11.20
N ASP A 127 -4.67 14.53 12.41
CA ASP A 127 -5.96 15.01 12.95
C ASP A 127 -6.00 16.54 13.08
N GLN A 128 -4.84 17.13 13.38
CA GLN A 128 -4.60 18.57 13.38
C GLN A 128 -3.63 18.90 12.24
N PRO A 129 -4.13 19.12 11.01
CA PRO A 129 -3.27 19.34 9.86
C PRO A 129 -2.41 20.58 10.08
N MET A 130 -1.10 20.45 9.91
CA MET A 130 -0.10 21.49 10.14
C MET A 130 -0.11 22.06 11.58
N GLY A 131 -0.63 21.30 12.55
CA GLY A 131 -0.81 21.76 13.93
C GLY A 131 -1.99 22.72 14.13
N LEU A 132 -2.85 22.87 13.12
CA LEU A 132 -4.04 23.70 13.19
C LEU A 132 -5.21 22.88 13.75
N ASN A 133 -5.96 23.46 14.69
CA ASN A 133 -7.16 22.84 15.24
C ASN A 133 -8.26 22.78 14.16
N MET A 134 -8.70 21.56 13.85
CA MET A 134 -9.86 21.36 12.97
C MET A 134 -11.14 21.77 13.71
N PRO A 135 -11.98 22.66 13.16
CA PRO A 135 -13.29 22.95 13.74
C PRO A 135 -14.11 21.66 13.84
N LYS A 136 -14.76 21.41 15.00
CA LYS A 136 -15.53 20.18 15.24
C LYS A 136 -16.58 19.88 14.16
N ALA A 137 -17.17 20.92 13.57
CA ALA A 137 -18.15 20.78 12.49
C ALA A 137 -17.55 20.24 11.17
N LEU A 138 -16.24 20.44 10.95
CA LEU A 138 -15.52 19.99 9.75
C LEU A 138 -14.79 18.65 9.97
N GLU A 139 -14.66 18.20 11.21
CA GLU A 139 -13.96 16.95 11.55
C GLU A 139 -14.50 15.73 10.80
N PRO A 140 -15.83 15.50 10.66
CA PRO A 140 -16.33 14.38 9.87
C PRO A 140 -15.96 14.47 8.39
N GLN A 141 -15.92 15.69 7.82
CA GLN A 141 -15.52 15.89 6.42
C GLN A 141 -14.02 15.67 6.23
N TRP A 142 -13.21 16.05 7.21
CA TRP A 142 -11.76 15.80 7.22
C TRP A 142 -11.44 14.31 7.36
N ASP A 143 -12.13 13.60 8.26
CA ASP A 143 -12.03 12.15 8.38
C ASP A 143 -12.42 11.48 7.05
N LEU A 144 -13.54 11.89 6.46
CA LEU A 144 -14.01 11.32 5.19
C LEU A 144 -13.07 11.60 4.01
N PHE A 145 -12.46 12.79 3.95
CA PHE A 145 -11.42 13.12 2.97
C PHE A 145 -10.23 12.17 3.11
N ARG A 146 -9.75 11.96 4.33
CA ARG A 146 -8.62 11.06 4.61
C ARG A 146 -8.95 9.60 4.32
N LEU A 147 -10.16 9.15 4.62
CA LEU A 147 -10.64 7.82 4.22
C LEU A 147 -10.66 7.63 2.70
N GLY A 148 -10.99 8.68 1.93
CA GLY A 148 -10.94 8.63 0.47
C GLY A 148 -9.51 8.51 -0.08
N ILE A 149 -8.52 9.10 0.61
CA ILE A 149 -7.10 8.88 0.32
C ILE A 149 -6.74 7.41 0.56
N ILE A 150 -7.08 6.86 1.74
CA ILE A 150 -6.78 5.46 2.08
C ILE A 150 -7.42 4.53 1.07
N ALA A 151 -8.72 4.69 0.77
CA ALA A 151 -9.41 3.86 -0.21
C ALA A 151 -8.77 3.89 -1.62
N THR A 152 -8.10 4.99 -1.99
CA THR A 152 -7.33 5.04 -3.25
C THR A 152 -6.01 4.31 -3.12
N VAL A 153 -5.27 4.53 -2.02
CA VAL A 153 -3.98 3.85 -1.78
C VAL A 153 -4.18 2.33 -1.75
N GLU A 154 -5.20 1.84 -1.04
CA GLU A 154 -5.57 0.43 -0.95
C GLU A 154 -5.95 -0.20 -2.30
N HIS A 155 -6.56 0.59 -3.18
CA HIS A 155 -6.78 0.15 -4.56
C HIS A 155 -5.46 0.01 -5.32
N MET A 156 -4.56 0.99 -5.20
CA MET A 156 -3.25 0.94 -5.86
C MET A 156 -2.40 -0.23 -5.35
N THR A 157 -2.39 -0.47 -4.04
CA THR A 157 -1.67 -1.58 -3.42
C THR A 157 -2.28 -2.93 -3.79
N CYS A 158 -3.62 -3.04 -3.90
CA CYS A 158 -4.27 -4.24 -4.43
C CYS A 158 -3.82 -4.56 -5.88
N VAL A 159 -3.77 -3.54 -6.75
CA VAL A 159 -3.27 -3.70 -8.14
C VAL A 159 -1.83 -4.19 -8.16
N LEU A 160 -0.96 -3.60 -7.32
CA LEU A 160 0.44 -4.02 -7.20
C LEU A 160 0.57 -5.43 -6.59
N GLY A 161 -0.24 -5.75 -5.59
CA GLY A 161 -0.27 -7.06 -4.95
C GLY A 161 -0.64 -8.17 -5.92
N LYS A 162 -1.68 -7.94 -6.75
CA LYS A 162 -2.03 -8.83 -7.86
C LYS A 162 -0.87 -9.01 -8.84
N TYR A 163 -0.20 -7.92 -9.23
CA TYR A 163 0.96 -7.99 -10.11
C TYR A 163 2.08 -8.86 -9.52
N VAL A 164 2.45 -8.60 -8.27
CA VAL A 164 3.58 -9.28 -7.60
C VAL A 164 3.30 -10.75 -7.33
N LEU A 165 2.05 -11.13 -7.01
CA LEU A 165 1.67 -12.55 -6.85
C LEU A 165 1.76 -13.34 -8.16
N GLN A 166 1.35 -12.71 -9.26
CA GLN A 166 1.41 -13.30 -10.60
C GLN A 166 2.83 -13.30 -11.16
N ASN A 167 3.71 -12.44 -10.65
CA ASN A 167 5.10 -12.36 -11.05
C ASN A 167 5.91 -13.61 -10.67
N LYS A 168 6.45 -14.29 -11.68
CA LYS A 168 7.37 -15.42 -11.53
C LYS A 168 8.81 -15.07 -11.93
N GLU A 169 9.03 -13.91 -12.55
CA GLU A 169 10.34 -13.51 -13.06
C GLU A 169 11.35 -13.22 -11.95
N TRP A 170 10.92 -12.59 -10.86
CA TRP A 170 11.81 -12.34 -9.71
C TRP A 170 12.37 -13.64 -9.13
N GLU A 171 11.50 -14.63 -8.95
CA GLU A 171 11.88 -15.96 -8.46
C GLU A 171 12.78 -16.70 -9.47
N ARG A 172 12.44 -16.64 -10.76
CA ARG A 172 13.23 -17.24 -11.85
C ARG A 172 14.66 -16.68 -11.91
N LEU A 173 14.84 -15.40 -11.59
CA LEU A 173 16.15 -14.74 -11.55
C LEU A 173 16.90 -14.95 -10.23
N GLY A 174 16.31 -15.68 -9.28
CA GLY A 174 16.94 -15.95 -7.98
C GLY A 174 16.84 -14.78 -7.01
N ALA A 175 15.71 -14.08 -6.99
CA ALA A 175 15.45 -13.04 -5.99
C ALA A 175 15.58 -13.55 -4.55
N ASP A 176 16.05 -12.69 -3.65
CA ASP A 176 16.16 -13.01 -2.22
C ASP A 176 14.82 -13.47 -1.65
N PRO A 177 14.77 -14.62 -0.97
CA PRO A 177 13.52 -15.20 -0.52
C PRO A 177 12.82 -14.38 0.57
N ASN A 178 13.54 -13.62 1.40
CA ASN A 178 12.91 -12.79 2.43
C ASN A 178 12.26 -11.55 1.82
N MET A 179 12.95 -10.88 0.89
CA MET A 179 12.36 -9.73 0.20
C MET A 179 11.19 -10.16 -0.70
N LEU A 180 11.33 -11.26 -1.43
CA LEU A 180 10.26 -11.82 -2.27
C LEU A 180 9.02 -12.20 -1.45
N ASP A 181 9.21 -12.78 -0.26
CA ASP A 181 8.12 -13.11 0.63
C ASP A 181 7.48 -11.86 1.25
N LEU A 182 8.24 -10.84 1.66
CA LEU A 182 7.68 -9.59 2.17
C LEU A 182 6.70 -8.95 1.18
N VAL A 183 7.14 -8.77 -0.07
CA VAL A 183 6.33 -8.12 -1.11
C VAL A 183 5.12 -8.95 -1.53
N LYS A 184 5.24 -10.28 -1.60
CA LYS A 184 4.12 -11.16 -1.96
C LYS A 184 3.15 -11.38 -0.81
N TRP A 185 3.62 -11.51 0.43
CA TRP A 185 2.78 -11.63 1.62
C TRP A 185 1.93 -10.38 1.79
N HIS A 186 2.57 -9.21 1.80
CA HIS A 186 1.87 -7.95 1.88
C HIS A 186 0.89 -7.80 0.70
N GLY A 187 1.37 -7.97 -0.54
CA GLY A 187 0.50 -7.89 -1.72
C GLY A 187 -0.70 -8.85 -1.72
N ALA A 188 -0.60 -9.99 -1.02
CA ALA A 188 -1.74 -10.87 -0.82
C ALA A 188 -2.74 -10.34 0.22
N GLU A 189 -2.28 -9.78 1.34
CA GLU A 189 -3.18 -9.15 2.32
C GLU A 189 -3.86 -7.89 1.73
N GLU A 190 -3.19 -7.13 0.85
CA GLU A 190 -3.81 -6.00 0.10
C GLU A 190 -4.97 -6.44 -0.80
N ILE A 191 -4.95 -7.67 -1.31
CA ILE A 191 -6.10 -8.25 -2.01
C ILE A 191 -7.25 -8.48 -1.03
N GLU A 192 -7.00 -8.95 0.20
CA GLU A 192 -8.03 -9.06 1.24
C GLU A 192 -8.61 -7.67 1.59
N HIS A 193 -7.77 -6.63 1.60
CA HIS A 193 -8.12 -5.25 1.95
C HIS A 193 -8.95 -4.48 0.91
N ARG A 194 -8.86 -4.85 -0.38
CA ARG A 194 -9.42 -4.13 -1.53
C ARG A 194 -10.86 -3.62 -1.35
N THR A 195 -11.70 -4.39 -0.65
CA THR A 195 -13.09 -4.03 -0.39
C THR A 195 -13.26 -3.21 0.89
N VAL A 196 -12.48 -3.49 1.93
CA VAL A 196 -12.64 -2.93 3.29
C VAL A 196 -12.54 -1.40 3.28
N ALA A 197 -11.49 -0.85 2.66
CA ALA A 197 -11.28 0.59 2.63
C ALA A 197 -12.33 1.32 1.79
N PHE A 198 -12.74 0.73 0.67
CA PHE A 198 -13.80 1.25 -0.17
C PHE A 198 -15.16 1.23 0.55
N ASP A 199 -15.51 0.11 1.17
CA ASP A 199 -16.75 -0.08 1.91
C ASP A 199 -16.82 0.87 3.09
N LEU A 200 -15.73 1.03 3.86
CA LEU A 200 -15.66 2.00 4.96
C LEU A 200 -15.88 3.43 4.49
N TYR A 201 -15.18 3.86 3.43
CA TYR A 201 -15.36 5.18 2.84
C TYR A 201 -16.81 5.41 2.42
N ARG A 202 -17.42 4.43 1.73
CA ARG A 202 -18.82 4.51 1.28
C ARG A 202 -19.81 4.48 2.44
N HIS A 203 -19.58 3.65 3.46
CA HIS A 203 -20.42 3.52 4.65
C HIS A 203 -20.52 4.83 5.43
N LEU A 204 -19.41 5.58 5.52
CA LEU A 204 -19.33 6.86 6.22
C LEU A 204 -19.73 8.07 5.35
N GLY A 205 -20.29 7.83 4.16
CA GLY A 205 -20.90 8.85 3.31
C GLY A 205 -20.03 9.33 2.14
N GLY A 206 -18.93 8.65 1.86
CA GLY A 206 -18.00 8.97 0.78
C GLY A 206 -18.70 8.91 -0.58
N GLY A 207 -18.62 10.00 -1.35
CA GLY A 207 -19.25 10.13 -2.66
C GLY A 207 -18.34 9.73 -3.82
N TYR A 208 -18.95 9.53 -5.01
CA TYR A 208 -18.21 9.28 -6.25
C TYR A 208 -17.35 10.47 -6.68
N VAL A 209 -17.92 11.69 -6.67
CA VAL A 209 -17.24 12.90 -7.13
C VAL A 209 -15.98 13.20 -6.32
N SER A 210 -16.07 13.14 -4.98
CA SER A 210 -14.92 13.32 -4.11
C SER A 210 -13.88 12.21 -4.30
N ARG A 211 -14.32 10.95 -4.45
CA ARG A 211 -13.43 9.83 -4.76
C ARG A 211 -12.66 10.10 -6.04
N TYR A 212 -13.33 10.42 -7.14
CA TYR A 212 -12.71 10.64 -8.45
C TYR A 212 -11.57 11.68 -8.39
N TYR A 213 -11.86 12.89 -7.90
CA TYR A 213 -10.85 13.96 -7.87
C TYR A 213 -9.72 13.69 -6.87
N GLN A 214 -10.04 13.13 -5.70
CA GLN A 214 -9.02 12.73 -4.74
C GLN A 214 -8.12 11.66 -5.33
N SER A 215 -8.67 10.64 -5.98
CA SER A 215 -7.89 9.54 -6.52
C SER A 215 -6.91 9.99 -7.60
N VAL A 216 -7.31 10.90 -8.50
CA VAL A 216 -6.40 11.45 -9.51
C VAL A 216 -5.18 12.10 -8.85
N ILE A 217 -5.39 12.89 -7.79
CA ILE A 217 -4.31 13.56 -7.05
C ILE A 217 -3.46 12.53 -6.30
N VAL A 218 -4.09 11.58 -5.60
CA VAL A 218 -3.41 10.56 -4.79
C VAL A 218 -2.57 9.64 -5.67
N ILE A 219 -3.08 9.18 -6.82
CA ILE A 219 -2.34 8.35 -7.77
C ILE A 219 -1.08 9.06 -8.24
N ALA A 220 -1.19 10.33 -8.66
CA ALA A 220 -0.04 11.13 -9.08
C ALA A 220 0.96 11.33 -7.93
N ALA A 221 0.47 11.62 -6.72
CA ALA A 221 1.31 11.83 -5.55
C ALA A 221 2.07 10.56 -5.13
N VAL A 222 1.40 9.40 -5.09
CA VAL A 222 2.01 8.11 -4.76
C VAL A 222 3.07 7.73 -5.79
N LEU A 223 2.78 7.86 -7.09
CA LEU A 223 3.77 7.60 -8.14
C LEU A 223 4.97 8.56 -8.05
N GLY A 224 4.71 9.83 -7.77
CA GLY A 224 5.76 10.84 -7.57
C GLY A 224 6.66 10.53 -6.38
N LEU A 225 6.07 10.21 -5.22
CA LEU A 225 6.78 9.83 -4.00
C LEU A 225 7.61 8.56 -4.21
N TRP A 226 7.04 7.57 -4.90
CA TRP A 226 7.75 6.32 -5.20
C TRP A 226 8.97 6.55 -6.08
N VAL A 227 8.82 7.30 -7.17
CA VAL A 227 9.94 7.60 -8.09
C VAL A 227 10.97 8.51 -7.42
N ASP A 228 10.55 9.49 -6.63
CA ASP A 228 11.43 10.40 -5.89
C ASP A 228 12.28 9.67 -4.85
N GLY A 229 11.64 8.83 -4.03
CA GLY A 229 12.33 8.06 -3.01
C GLY A 229 13.27 7.00 -3.60
N ALA A 230 12.83 6.28 -4.64
CA ALA A 230 13.67 5.36 -5.40
C ALA A 230 14.88 6.07 -6.00
N ALA A 231 14.68 7.24 -6.61
CA ALA A 231 15.77 8.06 -7.14
C ALA A 231 16.77 8.47 -6.05
N HIS A 232 16.27 8.84 -4.87
CA HIS A 232 17.11 9.24 -3.74
C HIS A 232 18.03 8.10 -3.29
N ILE A 233 17.50 6.89 -3.07
CA ILE A 233 18.34 5.75 -2.65
C ILE A 233 19.23 5.23 -3.78
N MET A 234 18.78 5.25 -5.04
CA MET A 234 19.63 4.95 -6.21
C MET A 234 20.80 5.93 -6.31
N GLY A 235 20.59 7.21 -6.01
CA GLY A 235 21.62 8.25 -6.08
C GLY A 235 22.81 8.03 -5.13
N GLN A 236 22.69 7.14 -4.15
CA GLN A 236 23.75 6.77 -3.22
C GLN A 236 24.70 5.70 -3.79
N ASP A 237 24.31 5.03 -4.86
CA ASP A 237 25.07 3.96 -5.48
C ASP A 237 26.00 4.52 -6.59
N PRO A 238 27.31 4.16 -6.59
CA PRO A 238 28.26 4.60 -7.60
C PRO A 238 27.83 4.32 -9.04
N ARG A 239 27.01 3.28 -9.28
CA ARG A 239 26.49 2.94 -10.62
C ARG A 239 25.64 4.05 -11.23
N TYR A 240 25.00 4.88 -10.41
CA TYR A 240 24.13 5.96 -10.87
C TYR A 240 24.76 7.37 -10.70
N ALA A 241 26.03 7.46 -10.31
CA ALA A 241 26.70 8.73 -10.00
C ALA A 241 26.75 9.72 -11.18
N SER A 242 26.92 9.22 -12.42
CA SER A 242 26.91 10.04 -13.64
C SER A 242 25.51 10.50 -14.05
N ILE A 243 24.49 9.71 -13.70
CA ILE A 243 23.09 9.91 -14.07
C ILE A 243 22.43 10.91 -13.12
N LYS A 244 22.74 10.79 -11.82
CA LYS A 244 22.13 11.54 -10.71
C LYS A 244 20.60 11.46 -10.78
N PRO A 245 19.99 10.28 -10.55
CA PRO A 245 18.55 10.08 -10.68
C PRO A 245 17.75 11.12 -9.90
N ALA A 246 16.62 11.54 -10.44
CA ALA A 246 15.66 12.41 -9.76
C ALA A 246 14.29 12.27 -10.42
N VAL A 247 13.21 12.49 -9.65
CA VAL A 247 11.83 12.38 -10.15
C VAL A 247 11.53 13.31 -11.33
N TYR A 248 12.13 14.50 -11.37
CA TYR A 248 11.94 15.46 -12.46
C TYR A 248 12.78 15.15 -13.71
N LYS A 249 13.71 14.19 -13.64
CA LYS A 249 14.57 13.84 -14.78
C LYS A 249 13.90 12.79 -15.66
N PRO A 250 13.84 12.98 -16.99
CA PRO A 250 13.25 11.99 -17.91
C PRO A 250 13.88 10.60 -17.85
N TRP A 251 15.16 10.51 -17.45
CA TRP A 251 15.89 9.24 -17.41
C TRP A 251 15.19 8.18 -16.55
N ILE A 252 14.75 8.49 -15.32
CA ILE A 252 14.20 7.47 -14.41
C ILE A 252 12.90 6.87 -14.95
N TRP A 253 12.05 7.71 -15.57
CA TRP A 253 10.81 7.29 -16.20
C TRP A 253 11.04 6.46 -17.46
N ARG A 254 12.00 6.87 -18.29
CA ARG A 254 12.38 6.14 -19.50
C ARG A 254 13.01 4.79 -19.15
N GLU A 255 13.84 4.75 -18.12
CA GLU A 255 14.50 3.54 -17.67
C GLU A 255 13.52 2.54 -17.07
N TRP A 256 12.59 3.01 -16.22
CA TRP A 256 11.48 2.18 -15.74
C TRP A 256 10.66 1.60 -16.90
N ALA A 257 10.24 2.43 -17.86
CA ALA A 257 9.50 1.95 -19.03
C ALA A 257 10.31 0.95 -19.87
N ARG A 258 11.61 1.19 -20.06
CA ARG A 258 12.51 0.32 -20.83
C ARG A 258 12.65 -1.05 -20.17
N ILE A 259 12.87 -1.11 -18.85
CA ILE A 259 12.99 -2.38 -18.11
C ILE A 259 11.66 -3.15 -18.15
N ALA A 260 10.54 -2.47 -17.98
CA ALA A 260 9.22 -3.08 -18.04
C ALA A 260 8.92 -3.74 -19.41
N GLN A 261 9.39 -3.15 -20.52
CA GLN A 261 9.21 -3.72 -21.87
C GLN A 261 10.20 -4.85 -22.18
N LYS A 262 11.46 -4.68 -21.79
CA LYS A 262 12.55 -5.59 -22.19
C LYS A 262 12.48 -6.91 -21.44
N ASP A 263 12.17 -6.86 -20.15
CA ASP A 263 12.38 -8.00 -19.26
C ASP A 263 11.05 -8.71 -18.89
N ASN A 264 10.08 -8.66 -19.82
CA ASN A 264 8.83 -9.42 -19.86
C ASN A 264 8.19 -9.73 -18.48
N GLY A 265 8.00 -8.71 -17.65
CA GLY A 265 7.39 -8.85 -16.33
C GLY A 265 8.27 -8.48 -15.16
N MET A 266 9.50 -7.97 -15.33
CA MET A 266 10.30 -7.50 -14.18
C MET A 266 9.65 -6.36 -13.38
N MET A 267 8.94 -5.45 -14.04
CA MET A 267 8.22 -4.36 -13.42
C MET A 267 6.97 -4.02 -14.24
N PRO A 268 5.89 -3.54 -13.60
CA PRO A 268 4.74 -3.07 -14.34
C PRO A 268 5.13 -1.85 -15.17
N HIS A 269 4.69 -1.80 -16.43
CA HIS A 269 4.94 -0.63 -17.26
C HIS A 269 4.16 0.59 -16.68
N PRO A 270 4.74 1.81 -16.63
CA PRO A 270 4.06 2.97 -16.04
C PRO A 270 2.66 3.22 -16.62
N LEU A 271 2.52 3.17 -17.95
CA LEU A 271 1.23 3.36 -18.62
C LEU A 271 0.23 2.24 -18.33
N TRP A 272 0.72 1.01 -18.15
CA TRP A 272 -0.14 -0.11 -17.74
C TRP A 272 -0.60 0.08 -16.30
N LEU A 273 0.29 0.52 -15.41
CA LEU A 273 -0.05 0.77 -14.01
C LEU A 273 -1.12 1.85 -13.88
N VAL A 274 -0.99 2.94 -14.66
CA VAL A 274 -2.02 3.99 -14.77
C VAL A 274 -3.32 3.44 -15.36
N SER A 275 -3.26 2.59 -16.39
CA SER A 275 -4.47 2.02 -17.00
C SER A 275 -5.24 1.12 -16.03
N GLN A 276 -4.55 0.41 -15.11
CA GLN A 276 -5.20 -0.38 -14.08
C GLN A 276 -6.01 0.49 -13.09
N GLN A 277 -5.65 1.76 -12.91
CA GLN A 277 -6.40 2.66 -12.02
C GLN A 277 -7.70 3.19 -12.62
N LEU A 278 -7.87 3.10 -13.94
CA LEU A 278 -9.03 3.67 -14.63
C LEU A 278 -10.35 3.07 -14.15
N GLY A 279 -10.35 1.78 -13.79
CA GLY A 279 -11.52 1.12 -13.21
C GLY A 279 -12.03 1.84 -11.97
N TYR A 280 -11.15 2.19 -11.03
CA TYR A 280 -11.49 2.87 -9.78
C TYR A 280 -12.12 4.25 -9.98
N LEU A 281 -11.75 4.92 -11.08
CA LEU A 281 -12.29 6.22 -11.45
C LEU A 281 -13.71 6.14 -12.04
N MET A 282 -14.24 4.94 -12.34
CA MET A 282 -15.57 4.76 -12.90
C MET A 282 -16.66 4.71 -11.82
N PRO A 283 -17.86 5.27 -12.05
CA PRO A 283 -18.92 5.31 -11.04
C PRO A 283 -19.48 3.93 -10.68
N TRP A 284 -19.32 2.93 -11.57
CA TRP A 284 -19.73 1.54 -11.37
C TRP A 284 -18.61 0.63 -10.84
N TYR A 285 -17.52 1.20 -10.35
CA TYR A 285 -16.42 0.43 -9.79
C TYR A 285 -16.88 -0.48 -8.64
N ASP A 286 -16.49 -1.74 -8.69
CA ASP A 286 -16.67 -2.72 -7.64
C ASP A 286 -15.30 -3.36 -7.29
N PRO A 287 -14.75 -3.10 -6.08
CA PRO A 287 -13.45 -3.63 -5.68
C PRO A 287 -13.44 -5.16 -5.56
N LEU A 288 -14.60 -5.82 -5.42
CA LEU A 288 -14.66 -7.27 -5.27
C LEU A 288 -14.03 -8.00 -6.47
N HIS A 289 -14.14 -7.42 -7.66
CA HIS A 289 -13.70 -7.99 -8.93
C HIS A 289 -12.25 -7.63 -9.33
N GLU A 290 -11.56 -6.81 -8.53
CA GLU A 290 -10.20 -6.35 -8.85
C GLU A 290 -9.18 -7.51 -8.87
N ALA A 291 -9.33 -8.41 -7.90
CA ALA A 291 -8.43 -9.55 -7.68
C ALA A 291 -9.18 -10.75 -7.11
N LYS A 292 -8.61 -11.94 -7.29
CA LYS A 292 -9.15 -13.20 -6.75
C LYS A 292 -8.65 -13.41 -5.33
N THR A 293 -9.56 -13.53 -4.38
CA THR A 293 -9.21 -13.81 -2.98
C THR A 293 -8.50 -15.16 -2.85
N GLU A 294 -8.82 -16.12 -3.71
CA GLU A 294 -8.22 -17.45 -3.71
C GLU A 294 -6.72 -17.42 -3.99
N ASP A 295 -6.28 -16.55 -4.90
CA ASP A 295 -4.85 -16.38 -5.23
C ASP A 295 -4.07 -15.84 -4.02
N ALA A 296 -4.69 -14.90 -3.28
CA ALA A 296 -4.11 -14.34 -2.06
C ALA A 296 -4.00 -15.40 -0.97
N ILE A 297 -5.10 -16.10 -0.66
CA ILE A 297 -5.12 -17.16 0.36
C ILE A 297 -4.09 -18.25 0.03
N ALA A 298 -4.02 -18.69 -1.22
CA ALA A 298 -3.07 -19.71 -1.66
C ALA A 298 -1.61 -19.34 -1.38
N TYR A 299 -1.25 -18.06 -1.52
CA TYR A 299 0.08 -17.57 -1.16
C TYR A 299 0.27 -17.44 0.35
N LEU A 300 -0.72 -16.86 1.05
CA LEU A 300 -0.67 -16.59 2.49
C LEU A 300 -0.50 -17.88 3.31
N ASP A 301 -1.13 -18.98 2.90
CA ASP A 301 -0.97 -20.30 3.53
C ASP A 301 0.45 -20.88 3.36
N GLN A 302 1.21 -20.35 2.40
CA GLN A 302 2.54 -20.84 2.05
C GLN A 302 3.68 -19.91 2.50
N SER A 303 3.39 -18.67 2.90
CA SER A 303 4.39 -17.65 3.27
C SER A 303 5.45 -18.19 4.25
N PRO A 304 6.73 -18.22 3.85
CA PRO A 304 7.84 -18.57 4.74
C PRO A 304 7.88 -17.77 6.03
N ALA A 305 7.64 -16.46 5.99
CA ALA A 305 7.67 -15.58 7.16
C ALA A 305 6.53 -15.89 8.14
N ALA A 306 5.34 -16.22 7.64
CA ALA A 306 4.24 -16.66 8.48
C ALA A 306 4.54 -18.00 9.15
N LYS A 307 5.07 -18.98 8.39
CA LYS A 307 5.49 -20.29 8.92
C LYS A 307 6.62 -20.16 9.97
N ARG A 308 7.58 -19.26 9.76
CA ARG A 308 8.64 -19.00 10.75
C ARG A 308 8.08 -18.44 12.06
N ALA A 309 7.04 -17.61 12.00
CA ALA A 309 6.44 -17.01 13.19
C ALA A 309 5.65 -18.02 14.03
N THR A 310 5.05 -19.05 13.42
CA THR A 310 4.30 -20.10 14.14
C THR A 310 5.21 -21.09 14.86
N LEU A 311 6.38 -21.41 14.29
CA LEU A 311 7.36 -22.34 14.88
C LEU A 311 7.98 -21.88 16.21
N LYS A 312 7.90 -20.59 16.55
CA LYS A 312 8.37 -20.06 17.85
C LYS A 312 7.34 -20.18 18.98
N VAL A 313 6.10 -20.55 18.66
CA VAL A 313 4.99 -20.61 19.63
C VAL A 313 4.68 -22.06 20.07
N ALA A 314 5.26 -23.05 19.38
CA ALA A 314 5.23 -24.47 19.76
C ALA A 314 6.49 -24.84 20.53
#